data_AF-H1VGJ1-F1
#
_entry.id   AF-H1VGJ1-F1
#
_cell.length_a   1.000
_cell.length_b   1.000
_cell.length_c   1.000
_cell.angle_alpha   90.00
_cell.angle_beta   90.00
_cell.angle_gamma   90.00
#
_symmetry.space_group_name_H-M   'P 1'
#
loop_
_entity.id
_entity.type
_entity.pdbx_description
1 polymer ?
#
loop_
_entity_poly.entity_id
_entity_poly.type
_entity_poly.pdbx_seq_one_letter_code
_entity_poly.pdbx_strand_id
1 'polypeptide(L)' 'MSSRSAPRVPLERKEAEILVKDAFDGAVERHIEVGDHLQMMIITKNGIEEVLLPLKKD' A
#
# COMPACT_ATOMS: atom_id res chain seq x y z
N MET A 1 1.39 -27.73 1.95
CA MET A 1 1.08 -26.61 2.87
C MET A 1 -0.34 -26.17 2.60
N SER A 2 -1.26 -26.39 3.55
CA SER A 2 -2.68 -26.05 3.36
C SER A 2 -2.85 -24.53 3.46
N SER A 3 -3.21 -23.89 2.34
CA SER A 3 -3.57 -22.48 2.31
C SER A 3 -4.90 -22.31 3.04
N ARG A 4 -4.85 -22.08 4.36
CA ARG A 4 -6.02 -21.60 5.09
C ARG A 4 -6.29 -20.19 4.59
N SER A 5 -7.30 -20.02 3.75
CA SER A 5 -7.82 -18.69 3.45
C SER A 5 -8.35 -18.11 4.76
N ALA A 6 -7.78 -16.98 5.18
CA ALA A 6 -8.33 -16.23 6.30
C ALA A 6 -9.80 -15.86 6.00
N PRO A 7 -10.66 -15.73 7.01
CA PRO A 7 -12.02 -15.23 6.82
C PRO A 7 -11.98 -13.91 6.05
N ARG A 8 -12.80 -13.78 5.00
CA ARG A 8 -12.92 -12.53 4.25
C ARG A 8 -13.68 -11.51 5.09
N VAL A 9 -12.94 -10.74 5.87
CA VAL A 9 -13.45 -9.58 6.60
C VAL A 9 -13.19 -8.31 5.80
N PRO A 10 -14.07 -7.29 5.89
CA PRO A 10 -13.75 -5.97 5.35
C PRO A 10 -12.46 -5.42 5.96
N LEU A 11 -11.64 -4.77 5.15
CA LEU A 11 -10.46 -4.06 5.63
C LEU A 11 -10.84 -2.63 5.94
N GLU A 12 -10.39 -2.14 7.09
CA GLU A 12 -10.49 -0.72 7.39
C GLU A 12 -9.53 0.06 6.48
N ARG A 13 -9.93 1.28 6.12
CA ARG A 13 -9.15 2.13 5.20
C ARG A 13 -7.69 2.25 5.62
N LYS A 14 -7.43 2.50 6.90
CA LYS A 14 -6.07 2.63 7.45
C LYS A 14 -5.23 1.36 7.26
N GLU A 15 -5.85 0.19 7.41
CA GLU A 15 -5.16 -1.09 7.22
C GLU A 15 -4.79 -1.30 5.75
N ALA A 16 -5.70 -0.94 4.82
CA ALA A 16 -5.41 -0.98 3.40
C ALA A 16 -4.25 -0.03 3.02
N GLU A 17 -4.23 1.19 3.55
CA GLU A 17 -3.13 2.15 3.31
C GLU A 17 -1.77 1.60 3.81
N ILE A 18 -1.73 0.97 5.00
CA ILE A 18 -0.53 0.33 5.55
C ILE A 18 -0.07 -0.81 4.63
N LEU A 19 -0.98 -1.69 4.22
CA LEU A 19 -0.64 -2.83 3.35
C LEU A 19 -0.06 -2.37 2.01
N VAL A 20 -0.62 -1.32 1.42
CA VAL A 20 -0.08 -0.75 0.18
C VAL A 20 1.31 -0.17 0.44
N LYS A 21 1.50 0.62 1.49
CA LYS A 21 2.81 1.21 1.81
C LYS A 21 3.88 0.14 2.06
N ASP A 22 3.57 -0.89 2.84
CA ASP A 22 4.48 -1.99 3.14
C ASP A 22 4.86 -2.78 1.87
N ALA A 23 3.89 -2.99 0.96
CA ALA A 23 4.15 -3.66 -0.31
C ALA A 23 5.13 -2.86 -1.19
N PHE A 24 4.96 -1.54 -1.28
CA PHE A 24 5.88 -0.70 -2.05
C PHE A 24 7.24 -0.52 -1.36
N ASP A 25 7.29 -0.39 -0.03
CA ASP A 25 8.55 -0.39 0.72
C ASP A 25 9.33 -1.70 0.50
N GLY A 26 8.65 -2.84 0.41
CA GLY A 26 9.29 -4.12 0.06
C GLY A 26 9.69 -4.22 -1.41
N ALA A 27 9.01 -3.49 -2.30
CA ALA A 27 9.32 -3.48 -3.73
C ALA A 27 10.59 -2.68 -4.04
N VAL A 28 10.83 -1.55 -3.34
CA VAL A 28 12.05 -0.73 -3.49
C VAL A 28 13.31 -1.59 -3.35
N GLU A 29 13.33 -2.48 -2.36
CA GLU A 29 14.50 -3.31 -2.02
C GLU A 29 14.93 -4.29 -3.14
N ARG A 30 14.10 -4.48 -4.19
CA ARG A 30 14.33 -5.49 -5.24
C ARG A 30 14.05 -5.00 -6.66
N HIS A 31 13.30 -3.91 -6.82
CA HIS A 31 12.90 -3.35 -8.11
C HIS A 31 13.47 -1.94 -8.24
N ILE A 32 14.53 -1.80 -9.03
CA ILE A 32 15.30 -0.56 -9.19
C ILE A 32 14.49 0.60 -9.77
N GLU A 33 13.36 0.29 -10.42
CA GLU A 33 12.41 1.25 -10.97
C GLU A 33 11.42 1.80 -9.94
N VAL A 34 11.39 1.24 -8.73
CA VAL A 34 10.50 1.67 -7.64
C VAL A 34 11.33 2.48 -6.64
N GLY A 35 10.93 3.73 -6.37
CA GLY A 35 11.67 4.60 -5.46
C GLY A 35 11.03 5.95 -5.21
N ASP A 36 11.78 6.81 -4.52
CA ASP A 36 11.41 8.18 -4.13
C ASP A 36 10.16 8.29 -3.24
N HIS A 37 8.98 8.21 -3.82
CA HIS A 37 7.71 8.44 -3.14
C HIS A 37 6.60 7.54 -3.70
N LEU A 38 5.68 7.15 -2.81
CA LEU A 38 4.40 6.53 -3.15
C LEU A 38 3.33 7.62 -3.23
N GLN A 39 2.78 7.82 -4.41
CA GLN A 39 1.56 8.60 -4.62
C GLN A 39 0.35 7.67 -4.54
N MET A 40 -0.55 7.91 -3.59
CA MET A 40 -1.76 7.13 -3.39
C MET A 40 -3.00 7.98 -3.62
N MET A 41 -3.88 7.51 -4.50
CA MET A 41 -5.18 8.12 -4.80
C MET A 41 -6.28 7.32 -4.10
N ILE A 42 -6.94 7.93 -3.13
CA ILE A 42 -7.97 7.29 -2.32
C ILE A 42 -9.34 7.81 -2.77
N ILE A 43 -10.08 6.95 -3.45
CA ILE A 43 -11.39 7.27 -4.01
C ILE A 43 -12.45 7.05 -2.94
N THR A 44 -13.16 8.10 -2.55
CA THR A 44 -14.25 8.05 -1.58
C THR A 44 -15.54 8.61 -2.18
N LYS A 45 -16.66 8.44 -1.48
CA LYS A 45 -17.94 9.07 -1.88
C LYS A 45 -17.88 10.61 -1.90
N ASN A 46 -16.91 11.21 -1.19
CA ASN A 46 -16.77 12.67 -1.08
C ASN A 46 -15.83 13.25 -2.13
N GLY A 47 -15.20 12.41 -2.95
CA GLY A 47 -14.17 12.79 -3.92
C GLY A 47 -12.90 11.95 -3.79
N ILE A 48 -11.84 12.43 -4.42
CA ILE A 48 -10.53 11.78 -4.44
C ILE A 48 -9.62 12.50 -3.44
N GLU A 49 -9.04 11.75 -2.53
CA GLU A 49 -7.97 12.22 -1.64
C GLU A 49 -6.62 11.75 -2.19
N GLU A 50 -5.63 12.63 -2.21
CA GLU A 50 -4.28 12.32 -2.68
C GLU A 50 -3.31 12.37 -1.50
N VAL A 51 -2.50 11.32 -1.37
CA VAL A 51 -1.45 11.21 -0.35
C VAL A 51 -0.12 10.94 -1.03
N LEU A 52 0.91 11.72 -0.67
CA LEU A 52 2.28 11.48 -1.11
C LEU A 52 3.12 11.07 0.11
N LEU A 53 3.64 9.84 0.08
CA LEU A 53 4.45 9.28 1.17
C LEU A 53 5.87 9.00 0.69
N PRO A 54 6.91 9.28 1.49
CA PRO A 54 8.26 8.86 1.14
C PRO A 54 8.35 7.32 1.18
N LEU A 55 9.04 6.74 0.21
CA LEU A 55 9.44 5.34 0.26
C LEU A 55 10.76 5.18 1.02
N LYS A 56 11.05 3.95 1.45
CA LYS A 56 12.39 3.63 1.97
C LYS A 56 13.46 4.05 0.96
N LYS A 57 14.59 4.51 1.49
CA LYS A 57 15.79 4.82 0.73
C LYS A 57 16.83 3.80 1.15
N ASP A 58 17.31 3.04 0.18
CA ASP A 58 18.44 2.11 0.34
C ASP A 58 19.73 2.86 0.71
#